data_AF-R0KID6-F1
#
_entry.id   AF-R0KID6-F1
#
_cell.length_a   1.000
_cell.length_b   1.000
_cell.length_c   1.000
_cell.angle_alpha   90.00
_cell.angle_beta   90.00
_cell.angle_gamma   90.00
#
_symmetry.space_group_name_H-M   'P 1'
#
loop_
_entity.id
_entity.type
_entity.pdbx_description
1 polymer ?
#
loop_
_entity_poly.entity_id
_entity_poly.type
_entity_poly.pdbx_seq_one_letter_code
_entity_poly.pdbx_strand_id
1 'polypeptide(L)'
;LFLPQNESNKANFEKMVEALKASKAGKRIGVFSKDKFPGDFMRSWNDCLAKEGFEKVDISAVVAYTMAAKEDGELQLMRKAAAITSEVFSKFFKERVMEIVDADEKVRHSKLAESVEKAIEEKKYLAGADPSTVEMCYPPIIQSGGNYNLKFSVV
;
A
#
# COMPACT_ATOMS: atom_id res chain seq x y z
N LEU A 1 -5.65 -23.81 8.94
CA LEU A 1 -6.70 -24.50 8.18
C LEU A 1 -6.42 -24.32 6.69
N PHE A 2 -5.89 -25.35 6.04
CA PHE A 2 -5.77 -25.38 4.58
C PHE A 2 -7.15 -25.78 4.03
N LEU A 3 -7.84 -24.87 3.36
CA LEU A 3 -9.07 -25.21 2.63
C LEU A 3 -8.66 -26.02 1.38
N PRO A 4 -9.37 -27.13 1.07
CA PRO A 4 -9.03 -27.96 -0.07
C PRO A 4 -9.26 -27.21 -1.39
N GLN A 5 -8.21 -27.15 -2.20
CA GLN A 5 -8.13 -26.50 -3.50
C GLN A 5 -8.84 -27.31 -4.61
N ASN A 6 -10.07 -27.79 -4.37
CA ASN A 6 -10.72 -28.75 -5.27
C ASN A 6 -12.22 -28.52 -5.54
N GLU A 7 -12.83 -27.43 -5.06
CA GLU A 7 -14.16 -27.04 -5.52
C GLU A 7 -14.06 -25.92 -6.55
N SER A 8 -14.66 -26.14 -7.73
CA SER A 8 -14.77 -25.12 -8.76
C SER A 8 -15.61 -23.96 -8.24
N ASN A 9 -15.02 -22.76 -8.16
CA ASN A 9 -15.71 -21.52 -7.75
C ASN A 9 -16.82 -21.07 -8.73
N LYS A 10 -17.03 -21.82 -9.82
CA LYS A 10 -17.99 -21.51 -10.88
C LYS A 10 -19.39 -21.19 -10.35
N ALA A 11 -19.94 -22.02 -9.46
CA ALA A 11 -21.28 -21.80 -8.90
C ALA A 11 -21.38 -20.49 -8.11
N ASN A 12 -20.31 -20.08 -7.41
CA ASN A 12 -20.25 -18.82 -6.69
C ASN A 12 -20.14 -17.62 -7.65
N PHE A 13 -19.36 -17.77 -8.74
CA PHE A 13 -19.24 -16.75 -9.77
C PHE A 13 -20.58 -16.51 -10.49
N GLU A 14 -21.30 -17.58 -10.83
CA GLU A 14 -22.63 -17.50 -11.47
C GLU A 14 -23.63 -16.75 -10.57
N LYS A 15 -23.68 -17.07 -9.27
CA LYS A 15 -24.51 -16.34 -8.30
C LYS A 15 -24.16 -14.84 -8.22
N MET A 16 -22.88 -14.49 -8.24
CA MET A 16 -22.47 -13.07 -8.23
C MET A 16 -22.85 -12.36 -9.53
N VAL A 17 -22.70 -13.02 -10.68
CA VAL A 17 -23.13 -12.48 -11.98
C VAL A 17 -24.63 -12.25 -12.01
N GLU A 18 -25.44 -13.19 -11.52
CA GLU A 18 -26.88 -13.03 -11.39
C GLU A 18 -27.24 -11.82 -10.52
N ALA A 19 -26.58 -11.67 -9.36
CA ALA A 19 -26.77 -10.51 -8.50
C ALA A 19 -26.39 -9.19 -9.18
N LEU A 20 -25.31 -9.16 -9.97
CA LEU A 20 -24.90 -7.98 -10.75
C LEU A 20 -25.95 -7.63 -11.81
N LYS A 21 -26.51 -8.62 -12.52
CA LYS A 21 -27.59 -8.41 -13.50
C LYS A 21 -28.89 -7.93 -12.85
N ALA A 22 -29.20 -8.41 -11.65
CA ALA A 22 -30.40 -8.00 -10.91
C ALA A 22 -30.25 -6.61 -10.23
N SER A 23 -29.03 -6.09 -10.10
CA SER A 23 -28.78 -4.81 -9.46
C SER A 23 -29.07 -3.63 -10.38
N LYS A 24 -30.04 -2.79 -9.99
CA LYS A 24 -30.46 -1.59 -10.75
C LYS A 24 -30.79 -1.95 -12.20
N ALA A 25 -30.04 -1.39 -13.16
CA ALA A 25 -30.24 -1.64 -14.59
C ALA A 25 -29.48 -2.87 -15.11
N GLY A 26 -28.60 -3.49 -14.31
CA GLY A 26 -27.91 -4.74 -14.67
C GLY A 26 -26.93 -4.67 -15.83
N LYS A 27 -26.50 -3.47 -16.26
CA LYS A 27 -25.68 -3.28 -17.48
C LYS A 27 -24.29 -2.71 -17.23
N ARG A 28 -24.14 -1.89 -16.18
CA ARG A 28 -22.91 -1.16 -15.87
C ARG A 28 -22.38 -1.55 -14.51
N ILE A 29 -21.08 -1.81 -14.44
CA ILE A 29 -20.38 -2.10 -13.18
C ILE A 29 -19.25 -1.10 -12.96
N GLY A 30 -19.14 -0.60 -11.74
CA GLY A 30 -18.00 0.22 -11.32
C GLY A 30 -16.79 -0.66 -11.01
N VAL A 31 -15.63 -0.31 -11.54
CA VAL A 31 -14.36 -1.04 -11.33
C VAL A 31 -13.21 -0.08 -11.03
N PHE A 32 -12.16 -0.58 -10.40
CA PHE A 32 -10.85 0.07 -10.37
C PHE A 32 -10.04 -0.43 -11.57
N SER A 33 -9.97 0.36 -12.65
CA SER A 33 -9.45 -0.14 -13.94
C SER A 33 -7.95 -0.43 -13.94
N LYS A 34 -7.23 0.12 -12.97
CA LYS A 34 -5.79 -0.07 -12.79
C LYS A 34 -5.45 -1.32 -11.98
N ASP A 35 -6.42 -1.89 -11.26
CA ASP A 35 -6.20 -3.01 -10.37
C ASP A 35 -6.09 -4.31 -11.16
N LYS A 36 -4.92 -4.95 -11.10
CA LYS A 36 -4.63 -6.23 -11.74
C LYS A 36 -3.98 -7.16 -10.74
N PHE A 37 -4.79 -7.96 -10.09
CA PHE A 37 -4.31 -8.95 -9.12
C PHE A 37 -3.95 -10.27 -9.82
N PRO A 38 -2.77 -10.85 -9.54
CA PRO A 38 -2.39 -12.14 -10.08
C PRO A 38 -3.16 -13.29 -9.42
N GLY A 39 -3.01 -14.50 -9.97
CA GLY A 39 -3.53 -15.76 -9.39
C GLY A 39 -4.73 -16.36 -10.13
N ASP A 40 -4.87 -17.67 -10.02
CA ASP A 40 -5.86 -18.46 -10.78
C ASP A 40 -7.30 -18.11 -10.43
N PHE A 41 -7.55 -17.74 -9.16
CA PHE A 41 -8.87 -17.28 -8.73
C PHE A 41 -9.30 -16.02 -9.48
N MET A 42 -8.43 -15.00 -9.51
CA MET A 42 -8.71 -13.73 -10.18
C MET A 42 -8.80 -13.89 -11.69
N ARG A 43 -7.97 -14.76 -12.28
CA ARG A 43 -8.09 -15.13 -13.71
C ARG A 43 -9.46 -15.72 -14.00
N SER A 44 -9.86 -16.75 -13.25
CA SER A 44 -11.13 -17.46 -13.46
C SER A 44 -12.35 -16.54 -13.26
N TRP A 45 -12.31 -15.65 -12.27
CA TRP A 45 -13.35 -14.65 -12.05
C TRP A 45 -13.45 -13.66 -13.22
N ASN A 46 -12.30 -13.12 -13.67
CA ASN A 46 -12.26 -12.18 -14.79
C ASN A 46 -12.77 -12.82 -16.09
N ASP A 47 -12.41 -14.08 -16.36
CA ASP A 47 -12.89 -14.84 -17.52
C ASP A 47 -14.40 -15.09 -17.47
N CYS A 48 -14.96 -15.32 -16.28
CA CYS A 48 -16.41 -15.42 -16.09
C CYS A 48 -17.08 -14.07 -16.39
N LEU A 49 -16.60 -13.00 -15.75
CA LEU A 49 -17.20 -11.67 -15.85
C LEU A 49 -17.12 -11.08 -17.28
N ALA A 50 -16.06 -11.40 -18.02
CA ALA A 50 -15.87 -10.95 -19.40
C ALA A 50 -16.94 -11.48 -20.37
N LYS A 51 -17.52 -12.65 -20.09
CA LYS A 51 -18.57 -13.28 -20.93
C LYS A 51 -19.92 -12.57 -20.81
N GLU A 52 -20.12 -11.78 -19.77
CA GLU A 52 -21.41 -11.18 -19.44
C GLU A 52 -21.67 -9.84 -20.14
N GLY A 53 -20.65 -9.25 -20.77
CA GLY A 53 -20.81 -8.04 -21.59
C GLY A 53 -21.16 -6.78 -20.79
N PHE A 54 -20.90 -6.73 -19.48
CA PHE A 54 -21.08 -5.51 -18.69
C PHE A 54 -20.18 -4.37 -19.20
N GLU A 55 -20.74 -3.17 -19.28
CA GLU A 55 -19.97 -1.96 -19.46
C GLU A 55 -19.24 -1.63 -18.15
N LYS A 56 -17.91 -1.59 -18.22
CA LYS A 56 -17.04 -1.30 -17.07
C LYS A 56 -16.76 0.21 -17.01
N VAL A 57 -17.08 0.82 -15.87
CA VAL A 57 -16.84 2.24 -15.62
C VAL A 57 -15.77 2.39 -14.55
N ASP A 58 -14.72 3.16 -14.81
CA ASP A 58 -13.72 3.46 -13.79
C ASP A 58 -14.33 4.34 -12.70
N ILE A 59 -14.31 3.86 -11.46
CA ILE A 59 -14.83 4.60 -10.30
C ILE A 59 -13.72 5.10 -9.37
N SER A 60 -12.45 5.01 -9.78
CA SER A 60 -11.29 5.31 -8.94
C SER A 60 -11.34 6.73 -8.38
N ALA A 61 -11.60 7.72 -9.24
CA ALA A 61 -11.63 9.13 -8.84
C ALA A 61 -12.77 9.46 -7.87
N VAL A 62 -13.97 8.91 -8.11
CA VAL A 62 -15.13 9.19 -7.26
C VAL A 62 -15.04 8.49 -5.92
N VAL A 63 -14.49 7.27 -5.87
CA VAL A 63 -14.21 6.59 -4.61
C VAL A 63 -13.12 7.33 -3.82
N ALA A 64 -12.04 7.77 -4.48
CA ALA A 64 -11.01 8.56 -3.83
C ALA A 64 -11.56 9.85 -3.20
N TYR A 65 -12.46 10.55 -3.90
CA TYR A 65 -13.12 11.73 -3.37
C TYR A 65 -14.08 11.39 -2.22
N THR A 66 -14.81 10.28 -2.33
CA THR A 66 -15.72 9.79 -1.27
C THR A 66 -14.96 9.46 0.01
N MET A 67 -13.79 8.84 -0.11
CA MET A 67 -12.92 8.48 1.01
C MET A 67 -11.98 9.62 1.44
N ALA A 68 -12.09 10.81 0.85
CA ALA A 68 -11.13 11.89 1.07
C ALA A 68 -11.22 12.45 2.50
N ALA A 69 -12.43 12.74 2.98
CA ALA A 69 -12.67 13.13 4.36
C ALA A 69 -12.28 11.97 5.29
N LYS A 70 -11.58 12.30 6.38
CA LYS A 70 -11.10 11.33 7.37
C LYS A 70 -11.89 11.49 8.65
N GLU A 71 -12.35 10.37 9.19
CA GLU A 71 -12.99 10.31 10.50
C GLU A 71 -11.96 10.47 11.62
N ASP A 72 -12.41 10.78 12.84
CA ASP A 72 -11.51 11.03 13.97
C ASP A 72 -10.58 9.84 14.27
N GLY A 73 -11.07 8.61 14.13
CA GLY A 73 -10.26 7.39 14.27
C GLY A 73 -9.16 7.29 13.21
N GLU A 74 -9.48 7.59 11.95
CA GLU A 74 -8.49 7.61 10.86
C GLU A 74 -7.47 8.74 11.06
N LEU A 75 -7.91 9.92 11.49
CA LEU A 75 -7.03 11.04 11.81
C LEU A 75 -6.09 10.70 12.97
N GLN A 76 -6.54 9.95 13.98
CA GLN A 76 -5.68 9.46 15.05
C GLN A 76 -4.61 8.49 14.53
N LEU A 77 -4.97 7.58 13.63
CA LEU A 77 -4.00 6.68 12.97
C LEU A 77 -2.99 7.48 12.12
N MET A 78 -3.44 8.45 11.34
CA MET A 78 -2.55 9.32 10.55
C MET A 78 -1.60 10.13 11.43
N ARG A 79 -2.08 10.69 12.55
CA ARG A 79 -1.24 11.40 13.53
C ARG A 79 -0.22 10.46 14.17
N LYS A 80 -0.62 9.22 14.48
CA LYS A 80 0.27 8.20 15.02
C LYS A 80 1.38 7.85 14.03
N ALA A 81 1.04 7.61 12.77
CA ALA A 81 2.01 7.36 11.71
C ALA A 81 3.00 8.53 11.57
N ALA A 82 2.51 9.77 11.52
CA ALA A 82 3.35 10.97 11.44
C ALA A 82 4.28 11.15 12.66
N ALA A 83 3.80 10.82 13.87
CA ALA A 83 4.61 10.85 15.07
C ALA A 83 5.76 9.82 15.01
N ILE A 84 5.48 8.61 14.53
CA ILE A 84 6.51 7.58 14.31
C ILE A 84 7.52 8.03 13.25
N THR A 85 7.07 8.57 12.11
CA THR A 85 7.96 9.13 11.09
C THR A 85 8.88 10.21 11.67
N SER A 86 8.34 11.09 12.51
CA SER A 86 9.09 12.17 13.15
C SER A 86 10.12 11.64 14.17
N GLU A 87 9.75 10.60 14.93
CA GLU A 87 10.63 9.95 15.91
C GLU A 87 11.78 9.23 15.20
N VAL A 88 11.50 8.43 14.17
CA VAL A 88 12.51 7.76 13.34
C VAL A 88 13.45 8.78 12.69
N PHE A 89 12.92 9.86 12.13
CA PHE A 89 13.76 10.90 11.54
C PHE A 89 14.68 11.54 12.60
N SER A 90 14.12 11.94 13.73
CA SER A 90 14.83 12.75 14.73
C SER A 90 15.79 11.94 15.60
N LYS A 91 15.43 10.70 15.97
CA LYS A 91 16.21 9.88 16.91
C LYS A 91 17.09 8.83 16.24
N PHE A 92 16.85 8.53 14.97
CA PHE A 92 17.63 7.55 14.23
C PHE A 92 18.33 8.19 13.04
N PHE A 93 17.56 8.66 12.05
CA PHE A 93 18.14 9.06 10.77
C PHE A 93 19.09 10.26 10.91
N LYS A 94 18.65 11.32 11.60
CA LYS A 94 19.46 12.51 11.82
C LYS A 94 20.75 12.19 12.57
N GLU A 95 20.65 11.46 13.68
CA GLU A 95 21.81 11.05 14.48
C GLU A 95 22.79 10.23 13.64
N ARG A 96 22.29 9.25 12.88
CA ARG A 96 23.13 8.41 12.02
C ARG A 96 23.82 9.22 10.93
N VAL A 97 23.15 10.20 10.32
CA VAL A 97 23.77 11.08 9.33
C VAL A 97 24.87 11.94 9.96
N MET A 98 24.63 12.49 11.17
CA MET A 98 25.65 13.26 11.89
C MET A 98 26.88 12.40 12.20
N GLU A 99 26.70 11.18 12.70
CA GLU A 99 27.80 10.23 12.95
C GLU A 99 28.62 9.93 11.68
N ILE A 100 27.95 9.67 10.55
CA ILE A 100 28.61 9.39 9.27
C ILE A 100 29.48 10.57 8.84
N VAL A 101 28.98 11.80 9.01
CA VAL A 101 29.71 13.02 8.66
C VAL A 101 30.88 13.25 9.61
N ASP A 102 30.67 13.13 10.92
CA ASP A 102 31.69 13.37 11.94
C ASP A 102 32.84 12.35 11.85
N ALA A 103 32.55 11.11 11.45
CA ALA A 103 33.53 10.04 11.28
C ALA A 103 34.16 9.99 9.87
N ASP A 104 33.78 10.89 8.96
CA ASP A 104 34.15 10.86 7.52
C ASP A 104 33.91 9.48 6.88
N GLU A 105 32.80 8.84 7.26
CA GLU A 105 32.42 7.52 6.78
C GLU A 105 31.82 7.57 5.37
N LYS A 106 32.20 6.61 4.52
CA LYS A 106 31.59 6.42 3.20
C LYS A 106 30.47 5.40 3.26
N VAL A 107 29.22 5.88 3.32
CA VAL A 107 28.02 5.04 3.33
C VAL A 107 27.20 5.25 2.05
N ARG A 108 26.78 4.14 1.41
CA ARG A 108 25.87 4.19 0.26
C ARG A 108 24.47 4.62 0.70
N HIS A 109 23.78 5.42 -0.12
CA HIS A 109 22.39 5.84 0.16
C HIS A 109 21.46 4.63 0.38
N SER A 110 21.57 3.60 -0.45
CA SER A 110 20.80 2.36 -0.30
C SER A 110 21.04 1.68 1.05
N LYS A 111 22.29 1.73 1.55
CA LYS A 111 22.61 1.13 2.85
C LYS A 111 21.99 1.89 4.00
N LEU A 112 21.98 3.22 3.91
CA LEU A 112 21.33 4.07 4.90
C LEU A 112 19.79 3.92 4.84
N ALA A 113 19.20 3.69 3.67
CA ALA A 113 17.79 3.38 3.51
C ALA A 113 17.40 2.06 4.19
N GLU A 114 18.15 0.97 3.94
CA GLU A 114 17.98 -0.31 4.64
C GLU A 114 18.07 -0.14 6.17
N SER A 115 18.97 0.72 6.64
CA SER A 115 19.11 1.03 8.06
C SER A 115 17.86 1.73 8.62
N VAL A 116 17.23 2.62 7.85
CA VAL A 116 15.95 3.25 8.23
C VAL A 116 14.79 2.25 8.21
N GLU A 117 14.75 1.33 7.26
CA GLU A 117 13.77 0.22 7.22
C GLU A 117 13.87 -0.67 8.46
N LYS A 118 15.08 -0.97 8.93
CA LYS A 118 15.26 -1.74 10.17
C LYS A 118 14.88 -0.96 11.42
N ALA A 119 15.03 0.37 11.40
CA ALA A 119 14.71 1.19 12.57
C ALA A 119 13.23 1.09 12.95
N ILE A 120 12.30 0.89 12.00
CA ILE A 120 10.87 0.73 12.33
C ILE A 120 10.53 -0.64 12.93
N GLU A 121 11.47 -1.57 12.99
CA GLU A 121 11.30 -2.84 13.72
C GLU A 121 11.64 -2.67 15.22
N GLU A 122 12.38 -1.60 15.57
CA GLU A 122 12.84 -1.33 16.92
C GLU A 122 11.83 -0.49 17.72
N LYS A 123 11.21 -1.10 18.74
CA LYS A 123 10.16 -0.47 19.58
C LYS A 123 10.48 0.94 20.10
N LYS A 124 11.76 1.26 20.33
CA LYS A 124 12.19 2.59 20.82
C LYS A 124 11.83 3.72 19.85
N TYR A 125 11.69 3.45 18.55
CA TYR A 125 11.36 4.47 17.55
C TYR A 125 9.87 4.51 17.20
N LEU A 126 9.04 3.64 17.80
CA LEU A 126 7.64 3.45 17.41
C LEU A 126 6.64 4.19 18.28
N ALA A 127 7.10 5.06 19.18
CA ALA A 127 6.25 5.81 20.11
C ALA A 127 5.23 4.90 20.85
N GLY A 128 5.60 3.66 21.17
CA GLY A 128 4.72 2.67 21.82
C GLY A 128 3.75 1.91 20.90
N ALA A 129 3.86 2.05 19.57
CA ALA A 129 3.15 1.19 18.63
C ALA A 129 3.75 -0.23 18.58
N ASP A 130 2.93 -1.20 18.20
CA ASP A 130 3.37 -2.56 17.92
C ASP A 130 4.14 -2.59 16.59
N PRO A 131 5.39 -3.08 16.54
CA PRO A 131 6.16 -3.20 15.30
C PRO A 131 5.41 -3.90 14.17
N SER A 132 4.57 -4.90 14.48
CA SER A 132 3.79 -5.63 13.47
C SER A 132 2.69 -4.80 12.77
N THR A 133 2.45 -3.58 13.25
CA THR A 133 1.46 -2.65 12.70
C THR A 133 2.08 -1.45 11.98
N VAL A 134 3.42 -1.40 11.90
CA VAL A 134 4.18 -0.30 11.32
C VAL A 134 4.91 -0.80 10.08
N GLU A 135 4.68 -0.15 8.95
CA GLU A 135 5.26 -0.49 7.67
C GLU A 135 5.79 0.77 6.99
N MET A 136 6.83 0.63 6.16
CA MET A 136 7.28 1.71 5.30
C MET A 136 6.27 1.96 4.18
N CYS A 137 5.89 3.22 3.97
CA CYS A 137 5.03 3.57 2.83
C CYS A 137 5.73 3.36 1.48
N TYR A 138 7.06 3.50 1.47
CA TYR A 138 7.96 3.28 0.34
C TYR A 138 9.41 3.14 0.88
N PRO A 139 10.33 2.52 0.12
CA PRO A 139 11.73 2.47 0.50
C PRO A 139 12.30 3.88 0.75
N PRO A 140 12.97 4.16 1.89
CA PRO A 140 13.46 5.50 2.22
C PRO A 140 14.37 6.07 1.12
N ILE A 141 14.08 7.29 0.65
CA ILE A 141 14.79 7.93 -0.46
C ILE A 141 15.83 8.91 0.11
N ILE A 142 17.11 8.63 -0.13
CA ILE A 142 18.24 9.45 0.34
C ILE A 142 19.07 9.86 -0.87
N GLN A 143 19.32 11.16 -1.03
CA GLN A 143 20.01 11.72 -2.20
C GLN A 143 21.02 12.78 -1.75
N SER A 144 22.22 12.76 -2.34
CA SER A 144 23.25 13.78 -2.12
C SER A 144 24.21 13.84 -3.33
N GLY A 145 25.16 14.77 -3.31
CA GLY A 145 26.23 14.83 -4.32
C GLY A 145 25.77 15.26 -5.71
N GLY A 146 24.77 16.13 -5.82
CA GLY A 146 24.32 16.70 -7.11
C GLY A 146 23.33 15.85 -7.89
N ASN A 147 23.04 14.62 -7.45
CA ASN A 147 22.12 13.70 -8.13
C ASN A 147 20.77 13.67 -7.42
N TYR A 148 19.82 14.44 -7.94
CA TYR A 148 18.50 14.61 -7.32
C TYR A 148 17.36 14.27 -8.29
N ASN A 149 16.34 13.62 -7.77
CA ASN A 149 15.08 13.39 -8.46
C ASN A 149 13.95 13.39 -7.44
N LEU A 150 13.03 14.35 -7.54
CA LEU A 150 11.99 14.62 -6.55
C LEU A 150 10.66 13.92 -6.89
N LYS A 151 10.74 12.74 -7.53
CA LYS A 151 9.59 11.86 -7.79
C LYS A 151 9.53 10.79 -6.70
N PHE A 152 8.35 10.29 -6.37
CA PHE A 152 8.22 9.17 -5.40
C PHE A 152 8.73 7.81 -5.93
N SER A 153 9.08 7.74 -7.22
CA SER A 153 9.50 6.51 -7.90
C SER A 153 11.01 6.35 -8.03
N VAL A 154 11.82 7.13 -7.31
CA VAL A 154 13.28 6.98 -7.37
C VAL A 154 13.69 5.94 -6.35
N VAL A 155 14.05 4.77 -6.85
CA VAL A 155 14.88 3.77 -6.15
C VAL A 155 16.16 3.64 -6.95
#